data_AF-A0A949ULI5-F1
#
_entry.id   AF-A0A949ULI5-F1
#
_cell.length_a   1.000
_cell.length_b   1.000
_cell.length_c   1.000
_cell.angle_alpha   90.00
_cell.angle_beta   90.00
_cell.angle_gamma   90.00
#
_symmetry.space_group_name_H-M   'P 1'
#
loop_
_entity.id
_entity.type
_entity.pdbx_description
1 polymer ?
#
loop_
_entity_poly.entity_id
_entity_poly.type
_entity_poly.pdbx_seq_one_letter_code
_entity_poly.pdbx_strand_id
1 'polypeptide(L)' 'MRDQAEHFPHWSFDTNKGYPCPIHKAALAGFGPSAIHRRTWVFMDNYVPWTATPRVASAGQSVLF' A
#
# COMPACT_ATOMS: atom_id res chain seq x y z
N MET A 1 4.89 13.05 -1.67
CA MET A 1 4.32 12.61 -2.95
C MET A 1 3.08 13.46 -3.22
N ARG A 2 3.25 14.79 -3.20
CA ARG A 2 2.12 15.74 -3.19
C ARG A 2 1.34 15.71 -4.51
N ASP A 3 2.06 15.72 -5.63
CA ASP A 3 1.46 15.65 -6.96
C ASP A 3 0.65 14.36 -7.19
N GLN A 4 1.07 13.25 -6.56
CA GLN A 4 0.35 11.98 -6.66
C GLN A 4 -0.93 11.94 -5.81
N ALA A 5 -1.07 12.80 -4.80
CA ALA A 5 -2.24 12.82 -3.94
C ALA A 5 -3.50 13.28 -4.68
N GLU A 6 -3.35 14.08 -5.74
CA GLU A 6 -4.47 14.49 -6.61
C GLU A 6 -5.07 13.29 -7.36
N HIS A 7 -4.22 12.38 -7.85
CA HIS A 7 -4.65 11.18 -8.58
C HIS A 7 -5.02 10.01 -7.65
N PHE A 8 -4.48 9.98 -6.43
CA PHE A 8 -4.65 8.90 -5.47
C PHE A 8 -5.01 9.44 -4.07
N PRO A 9 -6.22 10.02 -3.92
CA PRO A 9 -6.57 10.82 -2.74
C PRO A 9 -6.71 10.00 -1.43
N HIS A 10 -7.01 8.70 -1.53
CA HIS A 10 -7.35 7.89 -0.35
C HIS A 10 -6.17 7.59 0.59
N TRP A 11 -4.93 7.60 0.09
CA TRP A 11 -3.76 7.14 0.85
C TRP A 11 -2.95 8.27 1.51
N SER A 12 -3.38 9.54 1.43
CA SER A 12 -2.70 10.71 2.03
C SER A 12 -1.21 10.85 1.67
N PHE A 13 -0.89 10.68 0.37
CA PHE A 13 0.46 10.74 -0.17
C PHE A 13 1.17 12.10 -0.01
N ASP A 14 0.39 13.16 0.17
CA ASP A 14 0.83 14.52 0.43
C ASP A 14 1.48 14.66 1.82
N THR A 15 0.93 14.00 2.84
CA THR A 15 1.41 14.08 4.23
C THR A 15 2.35 12.94 4.60
N ASN A 16 2.12 11.72 4.11
CA ASN A 16 2.87 10.53 4.55
C ASN A 16 3.95 10.06 3.57
N LYS A 17 4.01 10.62 2.35
CA LYS A 17 4.98 10.25 1.31
C LYS A 17 5.02 8.74 0.98
N GLY A 18 3.91 8.02 1.19
CA GLY A 18 3.79 6.59 0.97
C GLY A 18 4.17 5.72 2.17
N TYR A 19 4.59 6.31 3.30
CA TYR A 19 4.83 5.55 4.52
C TYR A 19 3.52 5.15 5.20
N PRO A 20 3.50 4.03 5.96
CA PRO A 20 2.29 3.57 6.62
C PRO A 20 1.87 4.54 7.72
N CYS A 21 0.72 5.18 7.54
CA CYS A 21 0.03 5.92 8.60
C CYS A 21 -1.37 5.30 8.81
N PRO A 22 -2.12 5.68 9.87
CA PRO A 22 -3.47 5.16 10.10
C PRO A 22 -4.39 5.29 8.87
N ILE A 23 -4.38 6.46 8.22
CA ILE A 23 -5.17 6.71 6.99
C ILE A 23 -4.72 5.81 5.85
N HIS A 24 -3.39 5.68 5.64
CA HIS A 24 -2.85 4.84 4.57
C HIS A 24 -3.23 3.36 4.76
N LYS A 25 -3.11 2.84 5.99
CA LYS A 25 -3.48 1.45 6.32
C LYS A 25 -4.99 1.21 6.13
N ALA A 26 -5.82 2.14 6.59
CA ALA A 26 -7.26 2.07 6.38
C ALA A 26 -7.62 2.09 4.89
N ALA A 27 -6.95 2.92 4.09
CA ALA A 27 -7.16 2.97 2.65
C ALA A 27 -6.72 1.69 1.93
N LEU A 28 -5.61 1.07 2.32
CA LEU A 28 -5.20 -0.24 1.80
C LEU A 28 -6.24 -1.33 2.13
N ALA A 29 -6.80 -1.31 3.34
CA ALA A 29 -7.81 -2.27 3.74
C ALA A 29 -9.16 -2.04 3.02
N GLY A 30 -9.55 -0.78 2.80
CA GLY A 30 -10.86 -0.42 2.21
C GLY A 30 -10.89 -0.33 0.68
N PHE A 31 -9.80 0.09 0.04
CA PHE A 31 -9.72 0.31 -1.41
C PHE A 31 -8.65 -0.56 -2.10
N GLY A 32 -7.79 -1.22 -1.33
CA GLY A 32 -6.63 -1.92 -1.86
C GLY A 32 -5.46 -0.99 -2.19
N PRO A 33 -4.39 -1.51 -2.81
CA PRO A 33 -3.30 -0.71 -3.32
C PRO A 33 -3.74 0.09 -4.55
N SER A 34 -3.22 1.30 -4.68
CA SER A 34 -3.28 2.08 -5.92
C SER A 34 -2.28 1.58 -6.96
N ALA A 35 -2.35 2.14 -8.17
CA ALA A 35 -1.42 1.82 -9.26
C ALA A 35 0.06 2.12 -8.92
N ILE A 36 0.34 3.05 -8.00
CA ILE A 36 1.72 3.43 -7.63
C ILE A 36 2.25 2.70 -6.40
N HIS A 37 1.45 1.83 -5.77
CA HIS A 37 1.92 1.04 -4.63
C HIS A 37 2.88 -0.05 -5.07
N ARG A 38 3.97 -0.20 -4.31
CA ARG A 38 4.93 -1.28 -4.51
C ARG A 38 4.34 -2.60 -4.02
N ARG A 39 3.82 -3.43 -4.94
CA ARG A 39 3.25 -4.74 -4.60
C ARG A 39 4.24 -5.77 -4.08
N THR A 40 5.56 -5.54 -4.17
CA THR A 40 6.54 -6.44 -3.53
C THR A 40 6.71 -6.18 -2.04
N TRP A 41 6.16 -5.08 -1.52
CA TRP A 41 6.31 -4.67 -0.13
C TRP A 41 5.69 -5.70 0.83
N VAL A 42 6.42 -6.05 1.89
CA VAL A 42 6.05 -7.15 2.80
C VAL A 42 4.74 -6.93 3.55
N PHE A 43 4.37 -5.69 3.83
CA PHE A 43 3.14 -5.37 4.55
C PHE A 43 1.88 -5.38 3.67
N MET A 44 2.00 -5.68 2.37
CA MET A 44 0.84 -5.98 1.52
C MET A 44 0.00 -7.08 2.14
N ASP A 45 0.65 -8.13 2.65
CA ASP A 45 0.01 -9.29 3.25
C ASP A 45 -0.83 -8.91 4.50
N ASN A 46 -0.44 -7.85 5.21
CA ASN A 46 -1.06 -7.44 6.48
C ASN A 46 -2.19 -6.40 6.31
N TYR A 47 -2.15 -5.61 5.22
CA TYR A 47 -3.05 -4.46 5.06
C TYR A 47 -3.92 -4.52 3.80
N VAL A 48 -3.69 -5.48 2.90
CA VAL A 48 -4.46 -5.63 1.65
C VAL A 48 -5.17 -6.98 1.68
N PRO A 49 -6.43 -7.06 2.18
CA PRO A 49 -7.16 -8.32 2.30
C PRO A 49 -7.74 -8.83 0.96
N TRP A 50 -7.46 -8.14 -0.15
CA TRP A 50 -8.07 -8.38 -1.45
C TRP A 50 -7.33 -9.47 -2.24
N THR A 51 -7.99 -10.60 -2.49
CA THR A 51 -7.40 -11.76 -3.17
C THR A 51 -7.02 -11.51 -4.62
N ALA A 52 -7.68 -10.56 -5.29
CA ALA A 52 -7.39 -10.19 -6.69
C ALA A 52 -6.08 -9.41 -6.85
N THR A 53 -5.52 -8.85 -5.78
CA THR A 53 -4.31 -8.03 -5.84
C THR A 53 -3.26 -8.55 -4.83
N PRO A 54 -2.73 -9.77 -5.05
CA PRO A 54 -1.78 -10.36 -4.12
C PRO A 54 -0.43 -9.62 -4.15
N ARG A 55 0.33 -9.78 -3.07
CA ARG A 55 1.73 -9.37 -3.01
C ARG A 55 2.53 -10.11 -4.08
N VAL A 56 3.40 -9.36 -4.76
CA VAL A 56 4.38 -9.92 -5.70
C VAL A 56 5.62 -10.30 -4.89
N ALA A 57 5.70 -11.55 -4.44
CA ALA A 57 6.84 -12.01 -3.66
C ALA A 57 8.15 -11.89 -4.46
N SER A 58 9.17 -11.25 -3.85
CA SER A 58 10.54 -11.28 -4.36
C SER A 58 11.29 -12.44 -3.70
N ALA A 59 12.12 -13.15 -4.46
CA ALA A 59 12.82 -14.37 -4.04
C ALA A 59 13.66 -14.25 -2.75
N GLY A 60 13.94 -13.03 -2.28
CA GLY A 60 14.72 -12.77 -1.05
C GLY A 60 13.98 -12.07 0.07
N GLN A 61 12.66 -11.87 -0.01
CA GLN A 61 11.91 -11.08 0.99
C GLN A 61 10.94 -11.96 1.79
N SER A 62 11.41 -12.43 2.94
CA SER A 62 10.62 -13.15 3.94
C SER A 62 9.42 -12.32 4.44
N VAL A 63 8.37 -13.02 4.87
CA VAL A 63 7.27 -12.41 5.62
C VAL A 63 7.80 -11.97 6.98
N LEU A 64 7.45 -10.75 7.40
CA LEU A 64 7.67 -10.29 8.77
C LEU A 64 6.44 -10.70 9.57
N PHE A 65 6.70 -11.32 10.72
CA PHE A 65 5.72 -11.83 11.68
C PHE A 65 4.69 -10.78 12.14
#